data_AF-A0A919SS45-F1
#
_entry.id   AF-A0A919SS45-F1
#
_cell.length_a   1.000
_cell.length_b   1.000
_cell.length_c   1.000
_cell.angle_alpha   90.00
_cell.angle_beta   90.00
_cell.angle_gamma   90.00
#
_symmetry.space_group_name_H-M   'P 1'
#
loop_
_entity.id
_entity.type
_entity.pdbx_description
1 polymer ?
#
loop_
_entity_poly.entity_id
_entity_poly.type
_entity_poly.pdbx_seq_one_letter_code
_entity_poly.pdbx_strand_id
1 'polypeptide(L)'
;MIIFLGLVGLVSLLGLASAQRRAVRRRLFRLGRPRTGRNPRVVLAAAAGLAAVALVGRWWAVPFGIAVGVGVDQFLRRREPADVRAARQRAVADLPLGADLLAAVLRAGAPVDRAVSAVADALGGPLGERLDRVGRSLRLGAEPPEAWAHLAGVPGADRLVAAAVRSSASGGALADALTRLADDLRGDRSVAVEAAAHRAGVLIVLPLGLCFLPAFVLAGLVPVVVAVLGDVL
;
A
#
# COMPACT_ATOMS: atom_id res chain seq x y z
N MET A 1 -6.23 -27.34 44.19
CA MET A 1 -7.29 -26.32 43.97
C MET A 1 -6.82 -24.86 44.15
N ILE A 2 -5.68 -24.60 44.80
CA ILE A 2 -5.14 -23.24 45.05
C ILE A 2 -4.35 -22.67 43.84
N ILE A 3 -3.79 -23.53 42.99
CA ILE A 3 -2.95 -23.13 41.84
C ILE A 3 -3.78 -22.56 40.67
N PHE A 4 -5.04 -22.97 40.52
CA PHE A 4 -5.94 -22.47 39.46
C PHE A 4 -6.43 -21.04 39.71
N LEU A 5 -6.54 -20.61 40.98
CA LEU A 5 -7.00 -19.27 41.34
C LEU A 5 -5.92 -18.19 41.06
N GLY A 6 -4.64 -18.56 41.19
CA GLY A 6 -3.51 -17.67 40.92
C GLY A 6 -3.32 -17.33 39.43
N LEU A 7 -3.62 -18.27 38.53
CA LEU A 7 -3.42 -18.09 37.09
C LEU A 7 -4.49 -17.17 36.47
N VAL A 8 -5.74 -17.26 36.94
CA VAL A 8 -6.84 -16.39 36.49
C VAL A 8 -6.68 -14.95 37.01
N GLY A 9 -6.11 -14.78 38.20
CA GLY A 9 -5.76 -13.46 38.75
C GLY A 9 -4.68 -12.73 37.94
N LEU A 10 -3.66 -13.46 37.48
CA LEU A 10 -2.56 -12.91 36.68
C LEU A 10 -3.02 -12.48 35.27
N VAL A 11 -3.88 -13.29 34.63
CA VAL A 11 -4.47 -12.98 33.31
C VAL A 11 -5.42 -11.78 33.39
N SER A 12 -6.17 -11.64 34.49
CA SER A 12 -7.07 -10.50 34.71
C SER A 12 -6.32 -9.19 34.98
N LEU A 13 -5.18 -9.24 35.68
CA LEU A 13 -4.31 -8.08 35.89
C LEU A 13 -3.63 -7.60 34.59
N LEU A 14 -3.21 -8.53 33.72
CA LEU A 14 -2.68 -8.22 32.37
C LEU A 14 -3.78 -7.70 31.42
N GLY A 15 -5.03 -8.16 31.59
CA GLY A 15 -6.19 -7.67 30.85
C GLY A 15 -6.55 -6.20 31.16
N LEU A 16 -6.49 -5.81 32.44
CA LEU A 16 -6.81 -4.44 32.88
C LEU A 16 -5.67 -3.45 32.56
N ALA A 17 -4.40 -3.86 32.70
CA ALA A 17 -3.24 -3.04 32.35
C ALA A 17 -3.15 -2.73 30.84
N SER A 18 -3.61 -3.65 29.97
CA SER A 18 -3.68 -3.44 28.53
C SER A 18 -4.92 -2.63 28.09
N ALA A 19 -6.03 -2.73 28.82
CA ALA A 19 -7.22 -1.92 28.61
C ALA A 19 -6.97 -0.42 28.88
N GLN A 20 -6.20 -0.11 29.93
CA GLN A 20 -5.87 1.28 30.31
C GLN A 20 -4.94 1.97 29.28
N ARG A 21 -3.96 1.25 28.72
CA ARG A 21 -3.09 1.77 27.65
C ARG A 21 -3.84 2.09 26.35
N ARG A 22 -4.93 1.36 26.05
CA ARG A 22 -5.78 1.58 24.86
C ARG A 22 -6.63 2.86 24.95
N ALA A 23 -7.15 3.20 26.14
CA ALA A 23 -7.95 4.41 26.33
C ALA A 23 -7.12 5.70 26.22
N VAL A 24 -5.90 5.68 26.75
CA VAL A 24 -4.95 6.80 26.67
C VAL A 24 -4.46 7.02 25.23
N ARG A 25 -4.17 5.94 24.48
CA ARG A 25 -3.75 6.01 23.07
C ARG A 25 -4.88 6.53 22.16
N ARG A 26 -6.14 6.20 22.45
CA ARG A 26 -7.33 6.74 21.73
C ARG A 26 -7.59 8.22 22.03
N ARG A 27 -7.30 8.71 23.24
CA ARG A 27 -7.38 10.15 23.58
C ARG A 27 -6.24 10.97 22.98
N LEU A 28 -5.02 10.43 22.96
CA LEU A 28 -3.87 11.08 22.32
C LEU A 28 -4.03 11.17 20.78
N PHE A 29 -4.74 10.22 20.15
CA PHE A 29 -5.06 10.33 18.72
C PHE A 29 -6.15 11.37 18.41
N ARG A 30 -6.95 11.79 19.41
CA ARG A 30 -7.96 12.86 19.26
C ARG A 30 -7.46 14.24 19.64
N LEU A 31 -6.32 14.35 20.34
CA LEU A 31 -5.78 15.63 20.81
C LEU A 31 -4.41 15.85 20.17
N GLY A 32 -4.40 16.64 19.09
CA GLY A 32 -3.14 17.21 18.57
C GLY A 32 -2.91 17.07 17.07
N ARG A 33 -3.91 17.30 16.22
CA ARG A 33 -3.61 17.93 14.92
C ARG A 33 -3.89 19.43 15.09
N PRO A 34 -2.86 20.29 15.23
CA PRO A 34 -3.08 21.70 14.95
C PRO A 34 -3.61 21.80 13.52
N ARG A 35 -4.89 22.18 13.40
CA ARG A 35 -5.49 22.68 12.18
C ARG A 35 -4.85 24.04 11.91
N THR A 36 -3.70 24.03 11.26
CA THR A 36 -3.10 25.19 10.63
C THR A 36 -2.84 24.75 9.19
N GLY A 37 -3.81 24.85 8.29
CA GLY A 37 -4.36 26.13 7.86
C GLY A 37 -3.47 26.80 6.79
N ARG A 38 -2.46 26.12 6.24
CA ARG A 38 -1.84 26.46 4.94
C ARG A 38 -0.90 25.32 4.51
N ASN A 39 -1.26 24.58 3.47
CA ASN A 39 -0.38 23.56 2.91
C ASN A 39 0.90 24.25 2.37
N PRO A 40 2.11 23.94 2.89
CA PRO A 40 3.37 24.55 2.41
C PRO A 40 3.61 24.27 0.92
N ARG A 41 2.95 23.25 0.38
CA ARG A 41 2.91 22.88 -1.03
C ARG A 41 2.20 23.91 -1.91
N VAL A 42 1.17 24.60 -1.38
CA VAL A 42 0.48 25.70 -2.09
C VAL A 42 1.36 26.94 -2.10
N VAL A 43 2.17 27.15 -1.06
CA VAL A 43 3.14 28.25 -0.99
C VAL A 43 4.29 28.04 -1.98
N LEU A 44 4.84 26.82 -2.08
CA LEU A 44 5.85 26.46 -3.08
C LEU A 44 5.33 26.52 -4.52
N ALA A 45 4.09 26.07 -4.76
CA ALA A 45 3.45 26.18 -6.07
C ALA A 45 3.17 27.64 -6.46
N ALA A 46 2.72 28.46 -5.51
CA ALA A 46 2.52 29.89 -5.71
C ALA A 46 3.86 30.61 -5.98
N ALA A 47 4.93 30.25 -5.26
CA ALA A 47 6.27 30.82 -5.46
C ALA A 47 6.87 30.45 -6.83
N ALA A 48 6.72 29.19 -7.26
CA ALA A 48 7.15 28.75 -8.59
C ALA A 48 6.34 29.41 -9.71
N GLY A 49 5.02 29.59 -9.51
CA GLY A 49 4.17 30.35 -10.42
C GLY A 49 4.57 31.82 -10.51
N LEU A 50 4.89 32.46 -9.38
CA LEU A 50 5.38 33.84 -9.35
C LEU A 50 6.75 34.00 -10.04
N ALA A 51 7.64 33.01 -9.90
CA ALA A 51 8.95 33.00 -10.58
C ALA A 51 8.82 32.83 -12.10
N ALA A 52 7.90 31.98 -12.58
CA ALA A 52 7.61 31.82 -14.01
C ALA A 52 6.98 33.08 -14.62
N VAL A 53 6.11 33.76 -13.86
CA VAL A 53 5.52 35.07 -14.21
C VAL A 53 6.57 36.17 -14.37
N ALA A 54 7.68 36.08 -13.63
CA ALA A 54 8.75 37.07 -13.69
C ALA A 54 9.72 36.88 -14.88
N LEU A 55 9.83 35.67 -15.44
CA LEU A 55 10.81 35.31 -16.48
C LEU A 55 10.27 35.39 -17.92
N VAL A 56 8.94 35.34 -18.11
CA VAL A 56 8.30 35.39 -19.43
C VAL A 56 7.49 36.67 -19.53
N GLY A 57 7.78 37.52 -20.53
CA GLY A 57 7.27 38.89 -20.68
C GLY A 57 5.82 39.14 -20.23
N ARG A 58 5.63 40.34 -19.65
CA ARG A 58 4.46 40.85 -18.89
C ARG A 58 3.06 40.45 -19.41
N TRP A 59 2.89 40.21 -20.71
CA TRP A 59 1.57 39.98 -21.31
C TRP A 59 1.01 38.56 -21.17
N TRP A 60 1.85 37.53 -20.99
CA TRP A 60 1.39 36.13 -20.89
C TRP A 60 1.43 35.55 -19.48
N ALA A 61 1.95 36.33 -18.53
CA ALA A 61 2.26 35.86 -17.19
C ALA A 61 0.98 35.50 -16.38
N VAL A 62 -0.08 36.30 -16.50
CA VAL A 62 -1.33 36.10 -15.76
C VAL A 62 -2.07 34.81 -16.17
N PRO A 63 -2.36 34.55 -17.46
CA PRO A 63 -3.05 33.30 -17.85
C PRO A 63 -2.20 32.06 -17.59
N PHE A 64 -0.88 32.14 -17.77
CA PHE A 64 0.02 31.01 -17.54
C PHE A 64 0.15 30.68 -16.04
N GLY A 65 0.21 31.69 -15.17
CA GLY A 65 0.20 31.51 -13.72
C GLY A 65 -1.10 30.87 -13.22
N ILE A 66 -2.25 31.28 -13.75
CA ILE A 66 -3.55 30.66 -13.43
C ILE A 66 -3.60 29.22 -13.97
N ALA A 67 -3.18 28.97 -15.21
CA ALA A 67 -3.16 27.63 -15.80
C ALA A 67 -2.24 26.66 -15.04
N VAL A 68 -1.05 27.11 -14.64
CA VAL A 68 -0.13 26.31 -13.82
C VAL A 68 -0.69 26.12 -12.41
N GLY A 69 -1.27 27.16 -11.79
CA GLY A 69 -1.89 27.05 -10.47
C GLY A 69 -3.05 26.05 -10.44
N VAL A 70 -3.95 26.13 -11.41
CA VAL A 70 -5.08 25.20 -11.59
C VAL A 70 -4.57 23.82 -11.97
N GLY A 71 -3.57 23.71 -12.86
CA GLY A 71 -2.96 22.45 -13.26
C GLY A 71 -2.29 21.73 -12.08
N VAL A 72 -1.56 22.46 -11.24
CA VAL A 72 -0.91 21.94 -10.04
C VAL A 72 -1.95 21.58 -8.97
N ASP A 73 -2.96 22.41 -8.71
CA ASP A 73 -4.03 22.10 -7.75
C ASP A 73 -4.86 20.89 -8.21
N GLN A 74 -5.21 20.81 -9.50
CA GLN A 74 -5.91 19.67 -10.09
C GLN A 74 -5.04 18.41 -10.06
N PHE A 75 -3.74 18.51 -10.35
CA PHE A 75 -2.80 17.38 -10.27
C PHE A 75 -2.61 16.91 -8.82
N LEU A 76 -2.53 17.82 -7.86
CA LEU A 76 -2.45 17.47 -6.43
C LEU A 76 -3.76 16.92 -5.89
N ARG A 77 -4.92 17.40 -6.34
CA ARG A 77 -6.23 16.84 -5.99
C ARG A 77 -6.44 15.45 -6.60
N ARG A 78 -5.89 15.21 -7.80
CA ARG A 78 -5.86 13.88 -8.43
C ARG A 78 -4.85 12.93 -7.77
N ARG A 79 -3.86 13.44 -7.03
CA ARG A 79 -2.99 12.61 -6.20
C ARG A 79 -3.76 12.21 -4.96
N GLU A 80 -4.24 10.97 -4.97
CA GLU A 80 -4.80 10.27 -3.82
C GLU A 80 -3.98 10.61 -2.55
N PRO A 81 -4.62 10.96 -1.42
CA PRO A 81 -3.91 11.43 -0.24
C PRO A 81 -2.81 10.43 0.14
N ALA A 82 -1.58 10.91 0.37
CA ALA A 82 -0.45 10.05 0.68
C ALA A 82 -0.75 9.10 1.86
N ASP A 83 -1.55 9.56 2.81
CA ASP A 83 -2.03 8.79 3.96
C ASP A 83 -2.90 7.59 3.53
N VAL A 84 -3.80 7.76 2.56
CA VAL A 84 -4.67 6.68 2.02
C VAL A 84 -3.84 5.68 1.23
N ARG A 85 -2.91 6.17 0.40
CA ARG A 85 -2.00 5.30 -0.36
C ARG A 85 -1.11 4.47 0.58
N ALA A 86 -0.55 5.10 1.62
CA ALA A 86 0.25 4.42 2.62
C ALA A 86 -0.57 3.37 3.39
N ALA A 87 -1.82 3.70 3.76
CA ALA A 87 -2.71 2.77 4.43
C ALA A 87 -3.04 1.56 3.53
N ARG A 88 -3.33 1.79 2.25
CA ARG A 88 -3.58 0.73 1.26
C ARG A 88 -2.34 -0.16 1.06
N GLN A 89 -1.16 0.44 0.94
CA GLN A 89 0.10 -0.31 0.80
C GLN A 89 0.39 -1.19 2.02
N ARG A 90 0.15 -0.68 3.24
CA ARG A 90 0.25 -1.49 4.46
C ARG A 90 -0.75 -2.64 4.44
N ALA A 91 -2.01 -2.37 4.08
CA ALA A 91 -3.01 -3.43 3.99
C ALA A 91 -2.65 -4.55 3.00
N VAL A 92 -2.05 -4.20 1.85
CA VAL A 92 -1.56 -5.17 0.87
C VAL A 92 -0.35 -5.93 1.41
N ALA A 93 0.57 -5.25 2.10
CA ALA A 93 1.76 -5.86 2.66
C ALA A 93 1.45 -6.86 3.78
N ASP A 94 0.42 -6.60 4.58
CA ASP A 94 0.00 -7.43 5.71
C ASP A 94 -0.92 -8.59 5.28
N LEU A 95 -1.39 -8.59 4.02
CA LEU A 95 -2.37 -9.57 3.52
C LEU A 95 -1.89 -11.02 3.54
N PRO A 96 -0.64 -11.35 3.12
CA PRO A 96 -0.12 -12.72 3.22
C PRO A 96 -0.08 -13.21 4.67
N LEU A 97 0.44 -12.36 5.58
CA LEU A 97 0.48 -12.66 7.01
C LEU A 97 -0.93 -12.86 7.59
N GLY A 98 -1.89 -12.04 7.19
CA GLY A 98 -3.28 -12.20 7.60
C GLY A 98 -3.89 -13.51 7.11
N ALA A 99 -3.61 -13.92 5.88
CA ALA A 99 -4.06 -15.20 5.34
C ALA A 99 -3.44 -16.39 6.10
N ASP A 100 -2.14 -16.34 6.42
CA ASP A 100 -1.46 -17.36 7.23
C ASP A 100 -2.05 -17.47 8.64
N LEU A 101 -2.25 -16.35 9.31
CA LEU A 101 -2.81 -16.32 10.66
C LEU A 101 -4.24 -16.85 10.67
N LEU A 102 -5.06 -16.48 9.68
CA LEU A 102 -6.42 -17.02 9.53
C LEU A 102 -6.36 -18.53 9.29
N ALA A 103 -5.50 -19.00 8.39
CA ALA A 103 -5.33 -20.43 8.12
C ALA A 103 -4.92 -21.20 9.39
N ALA A 104 -3.95 -20.68 10.16
CA ALA A 104 -3.48 -21.29 11.40
C ALA A 104 -4.59 -21.39 12.46
N VAL A 105 -5.35 -20.31 12.66
CA VAL A 105 -6.43 -20.27 13.66
C VAL A 105 -7.62 -21.14 13.26
N LEU A 106 -7.95 -21.19 11.96
CA LEU A 106 -8.99 -22.09 11.44
C LEU A 106 -8.58 -23.57 11.52
N ARG A 107 -7.31 -23.90 11.26
CA ARG A 107 -6.76 -25.26 11.46
C ARG A 107 -6.79 -25.69 12.92
N ALA A 108 -6.66 -24.74 13.85
CA ALA A 108 -6.85 -25.00 15.27
C ALA A 108 -8.32 -25.23 15.66
N GLY A 109 -9.26 -25.17 14.71
CA GLY A 109 -10.68 -25.46 14.92
C GLY A 109 -11.53 -24.28 15.39
N ALA A 110 -10.99 -23.05 15.36
CA ALA A 110 -11.76 -21.87 15.72
C ALA A 110 -12.83 -21.56 14.64
N PRO A 111 -14.04 -21.10 15.03
CA PRO A 111 -15.05 -20.69 14.08
C PRO A 111 -14.63 -19.40 13.36
N VAL A 112 -15.10 -19.23 12.13
CA VAL A 112 -14.61 -18.20 11.18
C VAL A 112 -14.75 -16.78 11.73
N ASP A 113 -15.88 -16.46 12.34
CA ASP A 113 -16.16 -15.14 12.94
C ASP A 113 -15.16 -14.77 14.06
N ARG A 114 -14.82 -15.75 14.91
CA ARG A 114 -13.83 -15.60 16.00
C ARG A 114 -12.41 -15.56 15.45
N ALA A 115 -12.10 -16.41 14.47
CA ALA A 115 -10.80 -16.43 13.82
C ALA A 115 -10.49 -15.08 13.17
N VAL A 116 -11.43 -14.54 12.41
CA VAL A 116 -11.29 -13.22 11.76
C VAL A 116 -11.08 -12.10 12.77
N SER A 117 -11.82 -12.12 13.88
CA SER A 117 -11.67 -11.10 14.92
C SER A 117 -10.34 -11.21 15.65
N ALA A 118 -9.88 -12.43 15.97
CA ALA A 118 -8.59 -12.66 16.60
C ALA A 118 -7.43 -12.20 15.71
N VAL A 119 -7.49 -12.47 14.41
CA VAL A 119 -6.48 -12.01 13.44
C VAL A 119 -6.56 -10.50 13.23
N ALA A 120 -7.76 -9.92 13.23
CA ALA A 120 -7.92 -8.46 13.17
C ALA A 120 -7.24 -7.75 14.34
N ASP A 121 -7.41 -8.27 15.56
CA ASP A 121 -6.78 -7.75 16.77
C ASP A 121 -5.24 -7.94 16.75
N ALA A 122 -4.76 -9.06 16.20
CA ALA A 122 -3.33 -9.34 16.09
C ALA A 122 -2.61 -8.46 15.06
N LEU A 123 -3.21 -8.22 13.89
CA LEU A 123 -2.64 -7.38 12.84
C LEU A 123 -2.75 -5.89 13.16
N GLY A 124 -3.93 -5.46 13.61
CA GLY A 124 -4.28 -4.04 13.67
C GLY A 124 -4.15 -3.33 12.32
N GLY A 125 -3.98 -2.01 12.38
CA GLY A 125 -3.77 -1.19 11.17
C GLY A 125 -4.93 -1.26 10.16
N PRO A 126 -4.69 -0.85 8.90
CA PRO A 126 -5.75 -0.73 7.90
C PRO A 126 -6.38 -2.06 7.48
N LEU A 127 -5.61 -3.17 7.50
CA LEU A 127 -6.14 -4.50 7.20
C LEU A 127 -6.92 -5.07 8.39
N GLY A 128 -6.38 -4.98 9.60
CA GLY A 128 -7.07 -5.40 10.81
C GLY A 128 -8.39 -4.67 11.03
N GLU A 129 -8.46 -3.36 10.76
CA GLU A 129 -9.73 -2.61 10.82
C GLU A 129 -10.79 -3.11 9.82
N ARG A 130 -10.37 -3.61 8.65
CA ARG A 130 -11.29 -4.20 7.67
C ARG A 130 -11.72 -5.60 8.12
N LEU A 131 -10.79 -6.42 8.58
CA LEU A 131 -11.09 -7.76 9.11
C LEU A 131 -11.98 -7.69 10.35
N ASP A 132 -11.81 -6.72 11.25
CA ASP A 132 -12.71 -6.50 12.38
C ASP A 132 -14.15 -6.23 11.92
N ARG A 133 -14.33 -5.46 10.83
CA ARG A 133 -15.65 -5.25 10.23
C ARG A 133 -16.23 -6.55 9.69
N VAL A 134 -15.44 -7.37 8.99
CA VAL A 134 -15.85 -8.71 8.52
C VAL A 134 -16.26 -9.60 9.70
N GLY A 135 -15.44 -9.67 10.75
CA GLY A 135 -15.73 -10.49 11.93
C GLY A 135 -17.00 -10.02 12.64
N ARG A 136 -17.23 -8.70 12.73
CA ARG A 136 -18.45 -8.13 13.28
C ARG A 136 -19.68 -8.44 12.45
N SER A 137 -19.63 -8.30 11.13
CA SER A 137 -20.77 -8.60 10.26
C SER A 137 -21.13 -10.09 10.30
N LEU A 138 -20.14 -10.98 10.27
CA LEU A 138 -20.38 -12.42 10.44
C LEU A 138 -21.06 -12.75 11.79
N ARG A 139 -20.63 -12.12 12.89
CA ARG A 139 -21.29 -12.31 14.20
C ARG A 139 -22.72 -11.79 14.26
N LEU A 140 -23.06 -10.80 13.43
CA LEU A 140 -24.41 -10.28 13.30
C LEU A 140 -25.26 -11.13 12.34
N GLY A 141 -24.73 -12.23 11.81
CA GLY A 141 -25.43 -13.12 10.89
C GLY A 141 -25.48 -12.60 9.46
N ALA A 142 -24.60 -11.66 9.07
CA ALA A 142 -24.51 -11.23 7.69
C ALA A 142 -24.08 -12.40 6.78
N GLU A 143 -24.65 -12.44 5.59
CA GLU A 143 -24.27 -13.42 4.57
C GLU A 143 -22.78 -13.28 4.22
N PRO A 144 -22.04 -14.38 4.02
CA PRO A 144 -20.60 -14.33 3.74
C PRO A 144 -20.21 -13.35 2.62
N PRO A 145 -20.89 -13.30 1.47
CA PRO A 145 -20.56 -12.32 0.42
C PRO A 145 -20.62 -10.86 0.90
N GLU A 146 -21.60 -10.51 1.73
CA GLU A 146 -21.76 -9.16 2.29
C GLU A 146 -20.70 -8.88 3.35
N ALA A 147 -20.45 -9.85 4.23
CA ALA A 147 -19.47 -9.70 5.29
C ALA A 147 -18.05 -9.49 4.73
N TRP A 148 -17.65 -10.31 3.76
CA TRP A 148 -16.32 -10.26 3.15
C TRP A 148 -16.16 -9.08 2.17
N ALA A 149 -17.24 -8.42 1.73
CA ALA A 149 -17.18 -7.21 0.92
C ALA A 149 -16.46 -6.04 1.62
N HIS A 150 -16.33 -6.07 2.95
CA HIS A 150 -15.52 -5.09 3.69
C HIS A 150 -14.02 -5.12 3.35
N LEU A 151 -13.52 -6.20 2.73
CA LEU A 151 -12.17 -6.28 2.19
C LEU A 151 -12.03 -5.73 0.76
N ALA A 152 -13.13 -5.35 0.11
CA ALA A 152 -13.10 -4.83 -1.25
C ALA A 152 -12.14 -3.64 -1.40
N GLY A 153 -11.41 -3.62 -2.53
CA GLY A 153 -10.44 -2.57 -2.84
C GLY A 153 -9.06 -2.71 -2.20
N VAL A 154 -8.80 -3.78 -1.42
CA VAL A 154 -7.43 -4.21 -1.12
C VAL A 154 -6.92 -5.10 -2.25
N PRO A 155 -5.91 -4.68 -3.03
CA PRO A 155 -5.30 -5.54 -4.04
C PRO A 155 -4.89 -6.90 -3.49
N GLY A 156 -5.27 -7.97 -4.17
CA GLY A 156 -4.97 -9.35 -3.75
C GLY A 156 -6.00 -9.96 -2.79
N ALA A 157 -6.90 -9.17 -2.20
CA ALA A 157 -7.96 -9.69 -1.32
C ALA A 157 -9.09 -10.40 -2.09
N ASP A 158 -9.24 -10.16 -3.39
CA ASP A 158 -10.33 -10.75 -4.18
C ASP A 158 -10.28 -12.28 -4.18
N ARG A 159 -9.08 -12.86 -4.26
CA ARG A 159 -8.87 -14.31 -4.16
C ARG A 159 -9.26 -14.83 -2.77
N LEU A 160 -8.98 -14.06 -1.72
CA LEU A 160 -9.37 -14.36 -0.34
C LEU A 160 -10.89 -14.35 -0.19
N VAL A 161 -11.55 -13.27 -0.62
CA VAL A 161 -13.00 -13.11 -0.56
C VAL A 161 -13.68 -14.24 -1.32
N ALA A 162 -13.20 -14.56 -2.53
CA ALA A 162 -13.76 -15.64 -3.33
C ALA A 162 -13.57 -17.01 -2.66
N ALA A 163 -12.42 -17.27 -2.04
CA ALA A 163 -12.20 -18.48 -1.25
C ALA A 163 -13.17 -18.55 -0.06
N ALA A 164 -13.31 -17.46 0.70
CA ALA A 164 -14.16 -17.38 1.87
C ALA A 164 -15.66 -17.54 1.56
N VAL A 165 -16.12 -17.01 0.43
CA VAL A 165 -17.50 -17.20 -0.04
C VAL A 165 -17.74 -18.65 -0.47
N ARG A 166 -16.81 -19.29 -1.17
CA ARG A 166 -16.96 -20.69 -1.61
C ARG A 166 -16.85 -21.72 -0.49
N SER A 167 -16.15 -21.36 0.59
CA SER A 167 -15.88 -22.26 1.73
C SER A 167 -16.57 -21.82 3.01
N SER A 168 -17.60 -20.97 2.91
CA SER A 168 -18.36 -20.46 4.06
C SER A 168 -18.95 -21.56 4.95
N ALA A 169 -19.27 -22.72 4.37
CA ALA A 169 -19.80 -23.88 5.09
C ALA A 169 -18.73 -24.71 5.83
N SER A 170 -17.44 -24.52 5.55
CA SER A 170 -16.36 -25.34 6.14
C SER A 170 -15.09 -24.53 6.43
N GLY A 171 -14.80 -24.33 7.71
CA GLY A 171 -13.59 -23.66 8.17
C GLY A 171 -12.28 -24.36 7.77
N GLY A 172 -12.29 -25.70 7.65
CA GLY A 172 -11.13 -26.46 7.18
C GLY A 172 -10.83 -26.21 5.70
N ALA A 173 -11.86 -26.22 4.85
CA ALA A 173 -11.72 -25.90 3.43
C ALA A 173 -11.23 -24.46 3.22
N LEU A 174 -11.70 -23.53 4.06
CA LEU A 174 -11.20 -22.15 4.07
C LEU A 174 -9.73 -22.08 4.48
N ALA A 175 -9.31 -22.82 5.50
CA ALA A 175 -7.93 -22.82 5.97
C ALA A 175 -6.94 -23.29 4.89
N ASP A 176 -7.29 -24.34 4.13
CA ASP A 176 -6.46 -24.82 3.03
C ASP A 176 -6.41 -23.85 1.86
N ALA A 177 -7.53 -23.18 1.55
CA ALA A 177 -7.56 -22.14 0.53
C ALA A 177 -6.71 -20.93 0.93
N LEU A 178 -6.73 -20.52 2.20
CA LEU A 178 -5.93 -19.41 2.72
C LEU A 178 -4.44 -19.72 2.76
N THR A 179 -4.06 -20.97 3.07
CA THR A 179 -2.65 -21.41 3.02
C THR A 179 -2.10 -21.29 1.60
N ARG A 180 -2.82 -21.85 0.61
CA ARG A 180 -2.45 -21.72 -0.80
C ARG A 180 -2.37 -20.26 -1.25
N LEU A 181 -3.32 -19.44 -0.82
CA LEU A 181 -3.32 -18.02 -1.15
C LEU A 181 -2.11 -17.29 -0.54
N ALA A 182 -1.71 -17.61 0.69
CA ALA A 182 -0.54 -16.99 1.31
C ALA A 182 0.74 -17.32 0.53
N ASP A 183 0.89 -18.56 0.08
CA ASP A 183 2.01 -18.98 -0.76
C ASP A 183 1.99 -18.28 -2.14
N ASP A 184 0.83 -18.21 -2.79
CA ASP A 184 0.65 -17.49 -4.05
C ASP A 184 1.05 -16.02 -3.93
N LEU A 185 0.63 -15.33 -2.86
CA LEU A 185 0.94 -13.92 -2.65
C LEU A 185 2.43 -13.67 -2.37
N ARG A 186 3.10 -14.62 -1.69
CA ARG A 186 4.55 -14.56 -1.49
C ARG A 186 5.29 -14.78 -2.80
N GLY A 187 4.82 -15.71 -3.64
CA GLY A 187 5.32 -15.94 -5.00
C GLY A 187 5.12 -14.73 -5.92
N ASP A 188 3.93 -14.14 -5.93
CA ASP A 188 3.63 -12.92 -6.69
C ASP A 188 4.57 -11.77 -6.25
N ARG A 189 4.91 -11.70 -4.95
CA ARG A 189 5.84 -10.70 -4.42
C ARG A 189 7.28 -10.96 -4.85
N SER A 190 7.77 -12.20 -4.86
CA SER A 190 9.13 -12.49 -5.32
C SER A 190 9.29 -12.16 -6.81
N VAL A 191 8.33 -12.55 -7.64
CA VAL A 191 8.30 -12.22 -9.08
C VAL A 191 8.27 -10.71 -9.30
N ALA A 192 7.48 -9.96 -8.53
CA ALA A 192 7.44 -8.50 -8.65
C ALA A 192 8.78 -7.84 -8.28
N VAL A 193 9.48 -8.36 -7.28
CA VAL A 193 10.81 -7.87 -6.87
C VAL A 193 11.85 -8.16 -7.96
N GLU A 194 11.84 -9.37 -8.52
CA GLU A 194 12.73 -9.76 -9.61
C GLU A 194 12.48 -8.91 -10.87
N ALA A 195 11.22 -8.72 -11.25
CA ALA A 195 10.85 -7.85 -12.36
C ALA A 195 11.30 -6.39 -12.14
N ALA A 196 11.24 -5.88 -10.91
CA ALA A 196 11.74 -4.56 -10.57
C ALA A 196 13.27 -4.47 -10.69
N ALA A 197 13.99 -5.51 -10.27
CA ALA A 197 15.45 -5.59 -10.41
C ALA A 197 15.88 -5.60 -11.89
N HIS A 198 15.22 -6.39 -12.75
CA HIS A 198 15.50 -6.39 -14.19
C HIS A 198 15.22 -5.05 -14.85
N ARG A 199 14.10 -4.40 -14.50
CA ARG A 199 13.78 -3.06 -15.01
C ARG A 199 14.81 -2.02 -14.58
N ALA A 200 15.31 -2.10 -13.35
CA ALA A 200 16.38 -1.21 -12.90
C ALA A 200 17.65 -1.39 -13.75
N GLY A 201 18.02 -2.64 -14.09
CA GLY A 201 19.12 -2.93 -14.99
C GLY A 201 18.95 -2.26 -16.36
N VAL A 202 17.79 -2.40 -16.99
CA VAL A 202 17.49 -1.74 -18.28
C VAL A 202 17.55 -0.22 -18.16
N LEU A 203 16.97 0.35 -17.10
CA LEU A 203 16.95 1.81 -16.87
C LEU A 203 18.35 2.40 -16.62
N ILE A 204 19.30 1.60 -16.15
CA ILE A 204 20.70 2.03 -15.95
C ILE A 204 21.49 1.94 -17.26
N VAL A 205 21.31 0.86 -18.02
CA VAL A 205 22.05 0.65 -19.28
C VAL A 205 21.54 1.58 -20.40
N LEU A 206 20.25 1.89 -20.42
CA LEU A 206 19.64 2.77 -21.42
C LEU A 206 20.30 4.16 -21.54
N PRO A 207 20.46 4.96 -20.46
CA PRO A 207 21.12 6.26 -20.54
C PRO A 207 22.61 6.15 -20.89
N LEU A 208 23.29 5.07 -20.47
CA LEU A 208 24.67 4.78 -20.83
C LEU A 208 24.80 4.53 -22.34
N GLY A 209 23.96 3.66 -22.90
CA GLY A 209 23.91 3.40 -24.34
C GLY A 209 23.56 4.66 -25.15
N LEU A 210 22.58 5.44 -24.67
CA LEU A 210 22.18 6.70 -25.31
C LEU A 210 23.29 7.76 -25.31
N CYS A 211 24.14 7.80 -24.27
CA CYS A 211 25.31 8.68 -24.24
C CYS A 211 26.49 8.14 -25.08
N PHE A 212 26.66 6.82 -25.16
CA PHE A 212 27.79 6.22 -25.86
C PHE A 212 27.61 6.23 -27.38
N LEU A 213 26.38 6.07 -27.87
CA LEU A 213 26.06 6.08 -29.30
C LEU A 213 26.53 7.35 -30.04
N PRO A 214 26.21 8.59 -29.59
CA PRO A 214 26.68 9.80 -30.25
C PRO A 214 28.20 9.95 -30.17
N ALA A 215 28.83 9.56 -29.06
CA ALA A 215 30.29 9.59 -28.93
C ALA A 215 30.97 8.63 -29.90
N PHE A 216 30.46 7.41 -30.04
CA PHE A 216 30.97 6.40 -30.97
C PHE A 216 30.82 6.84 -32.43
N VAL A 217 29.68 7.45 -32.80
CA VAL A 217 29.47 7.97 -34.15
C VAL A 217 30.49 9.06 -34.48
N LEU A 218 30.67 10.04 -33.59
CA LEU A 218 31.58 11.16 -33.82
C LEU A 218 33.07 10.74 -33.80
N ALA A 219 33.46 9.87 -32.86
CA ALA A 219 34.87 9.49 -32.67
C ALA A 219 35.32 8.33 -33.56
N GLY A 220 34.42 7.39 -33.88
CA GLY A 220 34.74 6.17 -34.62
C GLY A 220 34.21 6.16 -36.05
N LEU A 221 32.90 6.37 -36.22
CA LEU A 221 32.25 6.18 -37.52
C LEU A 221 32.55 7.30 -38.53
N VAL A 222 32.44 8.56 -38.10
CA VAL A 222 32.63 9.74 -38.97
C VAL A 222 34.02 9.78 -39.63
N PRO A 223 35.15 9.62 -38.91
CA PRO A 223 36.47 9.67 -39.52
C PRO A 223 36.69 8.57 -40.57
N VAL A 224 36.18 7.36 -40.31
CA VAL A 224 36.30 6.22 -41.22
C VAL A 224 35.52 6.47 -42.52
N VAL A 225 34.29 6.96 -42.40
CA VAL A 225 33.45 7.29 -43.57
C VAL A 225 34.10 8.39 -44.40
N VAL A 226 34.65 9.44 -43.78
CA VAL A 226 35.36 10.52 -44.47
C VAL A 226 36.61 10.01 -45.18
N ALA A 227 37.40 9.14 -44.54
CA ALA A 227 38.60 8.58 -45.14
C ALA A 227 38.28 7.74 -46.39
N VAL A 228 37.26 6.89 -46.34
CA VAL A 228 36.86 6.03 -47.47
C VAL A 228 36.26 6.86 -48.61
N LEU A 229 35.40 7.83 -48.32
CA LEU A 229 34.83 8.71 -49.35
C LEU A 229 35.90 9.57 -50.04
N GLY A 230 36.94 9.98 -49.29
CA GLY A 230 38.07 10.74 -49.85
C GLY A 230 39.00 9.91 -50.72
N ASP A 231 39.02 8.58 -50.59
CA ASP A 231 39.85 7.69 -51.40
C ASP A 231 39.16 7.28 -52.73
N VAL A 232 37.84 7.49 -52.82
CA VAL A 232 36.99 7.05 -53.95
C VAL A 232 36.57 8.21 -54.88
N LEU A 233 36.61 9.47 -54.40
CA LEU A 233 36.30 10.69 -55.17
C LEU A 233 37.58 11.36 -55.69
#